data_AF-A0A960P4A4-F1
#
_entry.id   AF-A0A960P4A4-F1
#
_cell.length_a   1.000
_cell.length_b   1.000
_cell.length_c   1.000
_cell.angle_alpha   90.00
_cell.angle_beta   90.00
_cell.angle_gamma   90.00
#
_symmetry.space_group_name_H-M   'P 1'
#
loop_
_entity.id
_entity.type
_entity.pdbx_description
1 polymer ?
#
loop_
_entity_poly.entity_id
_entity_poly.type
_entity_poly.pdbx_seq_one_letter_code
_entity_poly.pdbx_strand_id
1 'polypeptide(L)'
;MTQLAADPANDPDIQDDGAVMGFRLGKVLVWLVYAYLVVAVIILVLAFFLMLFNASTAAEFTQWVYRSADRVLQPFRGIFPTAKLGEQGSVVDFAVLFAIIMYGIFAMVLSALVTWLDRKILEHRRELGMAAAEDRRRRALAAQQSANYAAATQATPPQQQSAPPQ
;
A
#
# COMPACT_ATOMS: atom_id res chain seq x y z
N MET A 1 40.90 30.89 6.39
CA MET A 1 40.22 29.58 6.51
C MET A 1 38.74 29.86 6.40
N THR A 2 38.24 29.90 5.16
CA THR A 2 36.89 30.35 4.83
C THR A 2 35.94 29.17 4.99
N GLN A 3 34.99 29.30 5.91
CA GLN A 3 33.90 28.37 6.11
C GLN A 3 33.08 28.35 4.82
N LEU A 4 33.12 27.24 4.10
CA LEU A 4 32.29 26.97 2.92
C LEU A 4 30.85 26.85 3.42
N ALA A 5 30.10 27.95 3.34
CA ALA A 5 28.67 27.96 3.60
C ALA A 5 28.03 26.89 2.71
N ALA A 6 27.41 25.88 3.34
CA ALA A 6 26.55 24.95 2.64
C ALA A 6 25.43 25.77 1.99
N ASP A 7 25.35 25.72 0.67
CA ASP A 7 24.31 26.35 -0.12
C ASP A 7 22.94 25.81 0.36
N PRO A 8 22.04 26.65 0.90
CA PRO A 8 20.72 26.20 1.36
C PRO A 8 19.84 25.69 0.20
N ALA A 9 20.24 25.90 -1.05
CA ALA A 9 19.55 25.34 -2.22
C ALA A 9 19.87 23.86 -2.49
N ASN A 10 20.87 23.28 -1.81
CA ASN A 10 21.25 21.86 -1.94
C ASN A 10 20.91 21.07 -0.67
N ASP A 11 19.75 21.35 -0.07
CA ASP A 11 19.18 20.50 0.99
C ASP A 11 18.33 19.39 0.34
N PRO A 12 18.79 18.12 0.36
CA PRO A 12 18.06 17.00 -0.23
C PRO A 12 16.70 16.75 0.44
N ASP A 13 16.50 17.23 1.68
CA ASP A 13 15.26 16.99 2.44
C ASP A 13 14.04 17.68 1.81
N ILE A 14 14.23 18.84 1.17
CA ILE A 14 13.14 19.63 0.54
C ILE A 14 12.67 19.01 -0.78
N GLN A 15 13.54 18.26 -1.48
CA GLN A 15 13.20 17.64 -2.76
C GLN A 15 12.47 16.30 -2.59
N ASP A 16 12.63 15.62 -1.45
CA ASP A 16 12.03 14.31 -1.17
C ASP A 16 10.55 14.36 -0.75
N ASP A 17 10.10 15.46 -0.13
CA ASP A 17 8.72 15.62 0.35
C ASP A 17 7.65 15.51 -0.75
N GLY A 18 7.91 16.13 -1.90
CA GLY A 18 6.98 16.07 -3.05
C GLY A 18 6.90 14.69 -3.69
N ALA A 19 8.03 13.97 -3.74
CA ALA A 19 8.12 12.64 -4.33
C ALA A 19 7.38 11.59 -3.49
N VAL A 20 7.54 11.62 -2.16
CA VAL A 20 6.81 10.71 -1.26
C VAL A 20 5.31 11.00 -1.24
N MET A 21 4.90 12.27 -1.40
CA MET A 21 3.49 12.65 -1.42
C MET A 21 2.80 12.20 -2.71
N GLY A 22 3.46 12.36 -3.87
CA GLY A 22 2.96 11.87 -5.16
C GLY A 22 2.79 10.35 -5.19
N PHE A 23 3.75 9.62 -4.61
CA PHE A 23 3.68 8.17 -4.50
C PHE A 23 2.51 7.69 -3.62
N ARG A 24 2.28 8.37 -2.48
CA ARG A 24 1.15 8.08 -1.59
C ARG A 24 -0.19 8.35 -2.26
N LEU A 25 -0.29 9.43 -3.03
CA LEU A 25 -1.52 9.79 -3.76
C LEU A 25 -1.88 8.73 -4.80
N GLY A 26 -0.90 8.25 -5.58
CA GLY A 26 -1.09 7.17 -6.55
C GLY A 26 -1.60 5.89 -5.89
N LYS A 27 -1.04 5.52 -4.74
CA LYS A 27 -1.48 4.32 -4.00
C LYS A 27 -2.92 4.45 -3.47
N VAL A 28 -3.29 5.63 -2.96
CA VAL A 28 -4.67 5.90 -2.50
C VAL A 28 -5.65 5.81 -3.66
N LEU A 29 -5.28 6.35 -4.84
CA LEU A 29 -6.11 6.28 -6.03
C LEU A 29 -6.35 4.83 -6.47
N VAL A 30 -5.29 4.02 -6.58
CA VAL A 30 -5.42 2.60 -6.94
C VAL A 30 -6.29 1.85 -5.93
N TRP A 31 -6.11 2.12 -4.63
CA TRP A 31 -6.91 1.50 -3.58
C TRP A 31 -8.39 1.91 -3.67
N LEU A 32 -8.69 3.17 -3.98
CA LEU A 32 -10.05 3.66 -4.17
C LEU A 32 -10.73 2.97 -5.36
N VAL A 33 -10.04 2.85 -6.49
CA VAL A 33 -10.56 2.13 -7.67
C VAL A 33 -10.80 0.66 -7.34
N TYR A 34 -9.86 0.01 -6.65
CA TYR A 34 -10.03 -1.37 -6.20
C TYR A 34 -11.25 -1.53 -5.28
N ALA A 35 -11.41 -0.65 -4.29
CA ALA A 35 -12.56 -0.67 -3.39
C ALA A 35 -13.89 -0.50 -4.15
N TYR A 36 -13.93 0.42 -5.12
CA TYR A 36 -15.10 0.60 -5.99
C TYR A 36 -15.43 -0.68 -6.77
N LEU A 37 -14.43 -1.33 -7.38
CA LEU A 37 -14.64 -2.59 -8.12
C LEU A 37 -15.19 -3.70 -7.21
N VAL A 38 -14.65 -3.85 -6.00
CA VAL A 38 -15.13 -4.86 -5.04
C VAL A 38 -16.59 -4.60 -4.66
N VAL A 39 -16.95 -3.34 -4.36
CA VAL A 39 -18.34 -2.97 -4.06
C VAL A 39 -19.25 -3.24 -5.25
N ALA A 40 -18.82 -2.91 -6.47
CA ALA A 40 -19.55 -3.19 -7.70
C ALA A 40 -19.82 -4.70 -7.87
N VAL A 41 -18.82 -5.55 -7.66
CA VAL A 41 -18.97 -7.02 -7.70
C VAL A 41 -19.98 -7.50 -6.67
N ILE A 42 -19.89 -7.02 -5.42
CA ILE A 42 -20.81 -7.40 -4.34
C ILE A 42 -22.26 -7.06 -4.73
N ILE A 43 -22.50 -5.85 -5.24
CA ILE A 43 -23.83 -5.40 -5.67
C ILE A 43 -24.37 -6.28 -6.81
N LEU A 44 -23.53 -6.61 -7.79
CA LEU A 44 -23.93 -7.46 -8.91
C LEU A 44 -24.25 -8.89 -8.46
N VAL A 45 -23.44 -9.46 -7.57
CA VAL A 45 -23.69 -10.79 -6.99
C VAL A 45 -25.00 -10.80 -6.21
N LEU A 46 -25.25 -9.78 -5.39
CA LEU A 46 -26.53 -9.62 -4.69
C LEU A 46 -27.70 -9.53 -5.68
N ALA A 47 -27.60 -8.69 -6.71
CA ALA A 47 -28.62 -8.56 -7.74
C ALA A 47 -28.88 -9.89 -8.46
N PHE A 48 -27.82 -10.63 -8.78
CA PHE A 48 -27.90 -11.96 -9.40
C PHE A 48 -28.68 -12.96 -8.54
N PHE A 49 -28.36 -13.05 -7.25
CA PHE A 49 -29.09 -13.95 -6.34
C PHE A 49 -30.54 -13.51 -6.13
N LEU A 50 -30.81 -12.21 -5.99
CA LEU A 50 -32.17 -11.68 -5.89
C LEU A 50 -32.99 -12.01 -7.14
N MET A 51 -32.39 -11.92 -8.33
CA MET A 51 -33.05 -12.28 -9.59
C MET A 51 -33.27 -13.79 -9.69
N LEU A 52 -32.29 -14.60 -9.30
CA LEU A 52 -32.39 -16.07 -9.27
C LEU A 52 -33.53 -16.54 -8.37
N PHE A 53 -33.71 -15.90 -7.22
CA PHE A 53 -34.81 -16.17 -6.29
C PHE A 53 -36.12 -15.45 -6.63
N ASN A 54 -36.18 -14.75 -7.76
CA ASN A 54 -37.36 -13.97 -8.19
C ASN A 54 -37.84 -12.98 -7.10
N ALA A 55 -36.90 -12.29 -6.46
CA ALA A 55 -37.18 -11.41 -5.32
C ALA A 55 -38.11 -10.25 -5.69
N SER A 56 -38.97 -9.85 -4.76
CA SER A 56 -39.98 -8.80 -4.99
C SER A 56 -39.35 -7.44 -5.29
N THR A 57 -39.85 -6.77 -6.33
CA THR A 57 -39.46 -5.40 -6.72
C THR A 57 -40.10 -4.32 -5.82
N ALA A 58 -40.98 -4.69 -4.89
CA ALA A 58 -41.65 -3.76 -3.98
C ALA A 58 -40.79 -3.36 -2.76
N ALA A 59 -39.81 -4.17 -2.38
CA ALA A 59 -38.96 -3.89 -1.23
C ALA A 59 -37.88 -2.85 -1.56
N GLU A 60 -37.71 -1.85 -0.68
CA GLU A 60 -36.74 -0.76 -0.88
C GLU A 60 -35.29 -1.28 -1.03
N PHE A 61 -34.91 -2.28 -0.24
CA PHE A 61 -33.59 -2.91 -0.33
C PHE A 61 -33.34 -3.50 -1.73
N THR A 62 -34.28 -4.30 -2.24
CA THR A 62 -34.19 -4.92 -3.56
C THR A 62 -34.13 -3.86 -4.67
N GLN A 63 -34.94 -2.80 -4.57
CA GLN A 63 -34.90 -1.68 -5.53
C GLN A 63 -33.55 -0.96 -5.51
N TRP A 64 -32.96 -0.75 -4.32
CA TRP A 64 -31.64 -0.14 -4.19
C TRP A 64 -30.56 -1.02 -4.82
N VAL A 65 -30.59 -2.34 -4.58
CA VAL A 65 -29.64 -3.29 -5.18
C VAL A 65 -29.76 -3.28 -6.70
N TYR A 66 -30.98 -3.43 -7.25
CA TYR A 66 -31.19 -3.44 -8.69
C TYR A 66 -30.78 -2.14 -9.35
N ARG A 67 -31.10 -0.98 -8.76
CA ARG A 67 -30.68 0.33 -9.29
C ARG A 67 -29.16 0.52 -9.26
N SER A 68 -28.51 0.00 -8.23
CA SER A 68 -27.06 0.07 -8.11
C SER A 68 -26.38 -0.86 -9.12
N ALA A 69 -26.90 -2.07 -9.29
CA ALA A 69 -26.46 -3.01 -10.32
C ALA A 69 -26.66 -2.41 -11.72
N ASP A 70 -27.80 -1.75 -11.96
CA ASP A 70 -28.11 -1.07 -13.21
C ASP A 70 -26.99 -0.08 -13.59
N ARG A 71 -26.58 0.81 -12.67
CA ARG A 71 -25.47 1.76 -12.91
C ARG A 71 -24.15 1.06 -13.25
N VAL A 72 -23.83 0.00 -12.53
CA VAL A 72 -22.60 -0.77 -12.73
C VAL A 72 -22.60 -1.53 -14.07
N LEU A 73 -23.78 -1.90 -14.57
CA LEU A 73 -23.98 -2.62 -15.84
C LEU A 73 -23.99 -1.72 -17.07
N GLN A 74 -24.11 -0.40 -16.91
CA GLN A 74 -24.20 0.56 -18.02
C GLN A 74 -23.17 0.34 -19.15
N PRO A 75 -21.86 0.10 -18.89
CA PRO A 75 -20.89 -0.13 -19.97
C PRO A 75 -21.07 -1.46 -20.72
N PHE A 76 -21.76 -2.46 -20.14
CA PHE A 76 -21.93 -3.79 -20.74
C PHE A 76 -23.30 -3.99 -21.41
N ARG A 77 -24.26 -3.08 -21.20
CA ARG A 77 -25.63 -3.18 -21.77
C ARG A 77 -25.70 -3.13 -23.29
N GLY A 78 -24.68 -2.60 -23.96
CA GLY A 78 -24.65 -2.51 -25.43
C GLY A 78 -24.30 -3.83 -26.12
N ILE A 79 -23.77 -4.82 -25.38
CA ILE A 79 -23.22 -6.06 -25.94
C ILE A 79 -24.21 -7.23 -25.78
N PHE A 80 -25.09 -7.16 -24.78
CA PHE A 80 -26.09 -8.19 -24.49
C PHE A 80 -27.49 -7.55 -24.42
N PRO A 81 -28.53 -8.16 -25.04
CA PRO A 81 -29.90 -7.69 -24.91
C PRO A 81 -30.31 -7.72 -23.43
N THR A 82 -30.49 -6.55 -22.83
CA THR A 82 -30.87 -6.46 -21.42
C THR A 82 -32.37 -6.63 -21.29
N ALA A 83 -32.79 -7.73 -20.66
CA ALA A 83 -34.13 -7.81 -20.10
C ALA A 83 -34.15 -6.78 -18.97
N LYS A 84 -35.01 -5.77 -19.05
CA LYS A 84 -35.17 -4.79 -17.96
C LYS A 84 -35.33 -5.56 -16.64
N LEU A 85 -34.40 -5.33 -15.70
CA LEU A 85 -34.37 -6.03 -14.42
C LEU A 85 -35.76 -5.89 -13.75
N GLY A 86 -36.52 -7.00 -13.69
CA GLY A 86 -37.75 -7.09 -12.91
C GLY A 86 -39.09 -6.89 -13.61
N GLU A 87 -39.17 -6.78 -14.95
CA GLU A 87 -40.49 -6.63 -15.63
C GLU A 87 -41.16 -7.96 -16.01
N GLN A 88 -40.43 -9.07 -16.19
CA GLN A 88 -40.99 -10.31 -16.79
C GLN A 88 -40.34 -11.59 -16.23
N GLY A 89 -40.80 -12.07 -15.06
CA GLY A 89 -40.39 -13.36 -14.49
C GLY A 89 -38.90 -13.48 -14.13
N SER A 90 -38.54 -14.60 -13.48
CA SER A 90 -37.16 -14.91 -13.11
C SER A 90 -36.34 -15.23 -14.36
N VAL A 91 -35.83 -14.19 -15.03
CA VAL A 91 -34.88 -14.33 -16.13
C VAL A 91 -33.59 -13.72 -15.66
N VAL A 92 -32.63 -14.58 -15.31
CA VAL A 92 -31.26 -14.16 -14.99
C VAL A 92 -30.64 -13.52 -16.24
N ASP A 93 -30.19 -12.27 -16.14
CA ASP A 93 -29.60 -11.53 -17.25
C ASP A 93 -28.13 -11.95 -17.44
N PHE A 94 -27.79 -12.42 -18.63
CA PHE A 94 -26.42 -12.79 -19.01
C PHE A 94 -25.44 -11.61 -18.88
N ALA A 95 -25.92 -10.37 -19.03
CA ALA A 95 -25.11 -9.18 -18.82
C ALA A 95 -24.64 -9.07 -17.35
N VAL A 96 -25.49 -9.43 -16.39
CA VAL A 96 -25.14 -9.44 -14.95
C VAL A 96 -24.05 -10.47 -14.69
N LEU A 97 -24.23 -11.70 -15.19
CA LEU A 97 -23.25 -12.77 -15.01
C LEU A 97 -21.90 -12.40 -15.64
N PHE A 98 -21.93 -11.87 -16.86
CA PHE A 98 -20.73 -11.41 -17.55
C PHE A 98 -20.02 -10.29 -16.77
N ALA A 99 -20.77 -9.32 -16.25
CA ALA A 99 -20.21 -8.22 -15.46
C ALA A 99 -19.57 -8.73 -14.16
N ILE A 100 -20.17 -9.70 -13.46
CA ILE A 100 -19.57 -10.32 -12.26
C ILE A 100 -18.20 -10.91 -12.60
N ILE A 101 -18.11 -11.67 -13.68
CA ILE A 101 -16.86 -12.30 -14.11
C ILE A 101 -15.82 -11.23 -14.48
N MET A 102 -16.19 -10.25 -15.31
CA MET A 102 -15.27 -9.21 -15.76
C MET A 102 -14.77 -8.34 -14.62
N TYR A 103 -15.65 -7.82 -13.77
CA TYR A 103 -15.23 -7.02 -12.62
C TYR A 103 -14.45 -7.85 -11.60
N GLY A 104 -14.74 -9.15 -11.46
CA GLY A 104 -13.93 -10.07 -10.67
C GLY A 104 -12.50 -10.21 -11.19
N ILE A 105 -12.33 -10.35 -12.51
CA ILE A 105 -11.01 -10.38 -13.16
C ILE A 105 -10.29 -9.04 -12.96
N PHE A 106 -10.97 -7.91 -13.19
CA PHE A 106 -10.37 -6.59 -12.95
C PHE A 106 -9.94 -6.42 -11.49
N ALA A 107 -10.75 -6.85 -10.53
CA ALA A 107 -10.40 -6.81 -9.12
C ALA A 107 -9.16 -7.66 -8.82
N MET A 108 -9.02 -8.85 -9.41
CA MET A 108 -7.80 -9.67 -9.29
C MET A 108 -6.58 -9.00 -9.93
N VAL A 109 -6.73 -8.39 -11.10
CA VAL A 109 -5.62 -7.68 -11.76
C VAL A 109 -5.18 -6.49 -10.91
N LEU A 110 -6.12 -5.72 -10.36
CA LEU A 110 -5.80 -4.60 -9.47
C LEU A 110 -5.17 -5.07 -8.17
N SER A 111 -5.65 -6.16 -7.56
CA SER A 111 -5.03 -6.69 -6.33
C SER A 111 -3.61 -7.20 -6.60
N ALA A 112 -3.38 -7.84 -7.75
CA ALA A 112 -2.05 -8.23 -8.20
C ALA A 112 -1.15 -7.01 -8.42
N LEU A 113 -1.67 -5.94 -9.03
CA LEU A 113 -0.95 -4.70 -9.26
C LEU A 113 -0.57 -4.02 -7.94
N VAL A 114 -1.51 -3.91 -6.97
CA VAL A 114 -1.23 -3.37 -5.64
C VAL A 114 -0.16 -4.19 -4.94
N THR A 115 -0.30 -5.52 -4.94
CA THR A 115 0.67 -6.41 -4.27
C THR A 115 2.04 -6.38 -4.96
N TRP A 116 2.07 -6.18 -6.27
CA TRP A 116 3.31 -6.00 -7.03
C TRP A 116 3.98 -4.67 -6.69
N LEU A 117 3.20 -3.58 -6.60
CA LEU A 117 3.68 -2.26 -6.21
C LEU A 117 4.24 -2.30 -4.77
N ASP A 118 3.52 -2.93 -3.85
CA ASP A 118 3.94 -3.11 -2.46
C ASP A 118 5.27 -3.89 -2.36
N ARG A 119 5.43 -4.96 -3.15
CA ARG A 119 6.69 -5.70 -3.23
C ARG A 119 7.85 -4.82 -3.72
N LYS A 120 7.62 -4.03 -4.78
CA LYS A 120 8.63 -3.17 -5.38
C LYS A 120 9.11 -2.07 -4.41
N ILE A 121 8.20 -1.46 -3.66
CA ILE A 121 8.54 -0.44 -2.66
C ILE A 121 9.31 -1.05 -1.48
N LEU A 122 8.91 -2.26 -1.06
CA LEU A 122 9.51 -2.92 0.08
C LEU A 122 10.97 -3.31 -0.17
N GLU A 123 11.33 -3.66 -1.40
CA GLU A 123 12.71 -3.94 -1.79
C GLU A 123 13.63 -2.74 -1.51
N HIS A 124 13.26 -1.53 -1.97
CA HIS A 124 14.07 -0.32 -1.71
C HIS A 124 14.13 0.05 -0.23
N ARG A 125 13.04 -0.15 0.53
CA ARG A 125 13.04 0.14 1.98
C ARG A 125 13.88 -0.85 2.78
N ARG A 126 14.01 -2.11 2.33
CA ARG A 126 14.85 -3.11 2.99
C ARG A 126 16.33 -2.77 2.86
N GLU A 127 16.76 -2.29 1.70
CA GLU A 127 18.14 -1.87 1.45
C GLU A 127 18.53 -0.67 2.34
N LEU A 128 17.67 0.34 2.41
CA LEU A 128 17.87 1.49 3.30
C LEU A 128 17.86 1.09 4.79
N GLY A 129 17.00 0.15 5.17
CA GLY A 129 16.93 -0.37 6.54
C GLY A 129 18.17 -1.16 6.95
N MET A 130 18.77 -1.93 6.03
CA MET A 130 19.99 -2.68 6.28
C MET A 130 21.21 -1.76 6.40
N ALA A 131 21.33 -0.74 5.54
CA ALA A 131 22.37 0.28 5.67
C ALA A 131 22.29 1.01 7.02
N ALA A 132 21.10 1.42 7.44
CA ALA A 132 20.90 2.07 8.74
C ALA A 132 21.14 1.13 9.95
N ALA A 133 20.99 -0.19 9.77
CA ALA A 133 21.29 -1.17 10.82
C ALA A 133 22.80 -1.42 10.96
N GLU A 134 23.53 -1.48 9.85
CA GLU A 134 24.99 -1.59 9.85
C GLU A 134 25.66 -0.38 10.50
N ASP A 135 25.21 0.82 10.17
CA ASP A 135 25.73 2.05 10.77
C ASP A 135 25.55 2.09 12.29
N ARG A 136 24.36 1.69 12.78
CA ARG A 136 24.10 1.58 14.22
C ARG A 136 25.03 0.60 14.90
N ARG A 137 25.32 -0.53 14.24
CA ARG A 137 26.21 -1.57 14.76
C ARG A 137 27.66 -1.10 14.80
N ARG A 138 28.14 -0.42 13.76
CA ARG A 138 29.50 0.17 13.74
C ARG A 138 29.69 1.21 14.85
N ARG A 139 28.71 2.09 15.06
CA ARG A 139 28.76 3.09 16.14
C ARG A 139 28.77 2.46 17.53
N ALA A 140 27.99 1.40 17.75
CA ALA A 140 27.99 0.69 19.03
C ALA A 140 29.36 0.04 19.33
N LEU A 141 30.01 -0.56 18.33
CA LEU A 141 31.35 -1.14 18.47
C LEU A 141 32.41 -0.06 18.76
N ALA A 142 32.35 1.08 18.07
CA ALA A 142 33.25 2.20 18.32
C ALA A 142 33.08 2.80 19.73
N ALA A 143 31.83 2.94 20.20
CA ALA A 143 31.52 3.38 21.55
C ALA A 143 32.07 2.39 22.60
N GLN A 144 31.89 1.09 22.36
CA GLN A 144 32.38 0.04 23.26
C GLN A 144 33.92 -0.01 23.32
N GLN A 145 34.59 0.18 22.17
CA GLN A 145 36.04 0.32 22.12
C GLN A 145 36.50 1.52 22.96
N SER A 146 35.88 2.69 22.77
CA SER A 146 36.24 3.89 23.54
C SER A 146 36.05 3.70 25.06
N ALA A 147 34.99 3.01 25.49
CA ALA A 147 34.76 2.67 26.89
C ALA A 147 35.82 1.72 27.45
N ASN A 148 36.23 0.71 26.66
CA ASN A 148 37.30 -0.21 27.05
C ASN A 148 38.66 0.48 27.16
N TYR A 149 38.99 1.41 26.26
CA TYR A 149 40.22 2.21 26.35
C TYR A 149 40.20 3.11 27.60
N ALA A 150 39.07 3.75 27.91
CA ALA A 150 38.93 4.57 29.12
C ALA A 150 39.11 3.74 30.42
N ALA A 151 38.53 2.54 30.48
CA ALA A 151 38.68 1.62 31.61
C ALA A 151 40.13 1.12 31.78
N ALA A 152 40.83 0.81 30.69
CA ALA A 152 42.23 0.38 30.72
C ALA A 152 43.17 1.50 31.19
N THR A 153 42.87 2.75 30.83
CA THR A 153 43.66 3.92 31.23
C THR A 153 43.50 4.22 32.74
N GLN A 154 42.33 3.96 33.31
CA GLN A 154 42.09 4.12 34.75
C GLN A 154 42.67 2.97 35.59
N ALA A 155 42.84 1.78 35.02
CA ALA A 155 43.36 0.60 35.71
C ALA A 155 44.90 0.50 35.76
N THR A 156 45.63 1.43 35.14
CA THR A 156 47.10 1.45 35.18
C THR A 156 47.56 2.27 36.40
N PRO A 157 48.12 1.65 37.46
CA PRO A 157 48.64 2.39 38.60
C PRO A 157 49.87 3.19 38.18
N PRO A 158 50.11 4.41 38.70
CA PRO A 158 51.32 5.15 38.40
C PRO A 158 52.54 4.34 38.86
N GLN A 159 53.33 3.85 37.91
CA GLN A 159 54.60 3.20 38.21
C GLN A 159 55.52 4.24 38.86
N GLN A 160 55.73 4.09 40.17
CA GLN A 160 56.71 4.82 40.96
C GLN A 160 58.10 4.61 40.36
N GLN A 161 58.59 5.67 39.75
CA GLN A 161 59.95 5.85 39.27
C GLN A 161 60.87 6.01 40.50
N SER A 162 61.34 4.90 41.08
CA SER A 162 62.36 4.89 42.13
C SER A 162 63.76 4.73 41.52
N ALA A 163 64.58 5.77 41.75
CA ALA A 163 65.91 5.99 41.21
C ALA A 163 66.94 4.89 41.53
N PRO A 164 67.99 4.72 40.69
CA PRO A 164 69.06 3.76 40.94
C PRO A 164 69.94 4.23 42.13
N PRO A 165 70.35 3.31 43.02
CA PRO A 165 71.31 3.62 44.08
C PRO A 165 72.72 3.80 43.50
N GLN A 166 73.48 4.69 44.14
CA GLN A 166 74.83 5.13 43.76
C GLN A 166 75.87 4.01 43.69
#